data_AF-W1XJP2-F1
#
_entry.id   AF-W1XJP2-F1
#
_cell.length_a   1.000
_cell.length_b   1.000
_cell.length_c   1.000
_cell.angle_alpha   90.00
_cell.angle_beta   90.00
_cell.angle_gamma   90.00
#
_symmetry.space_group_name_H-M   'P 1'
#
loop_
_entity.id
_entity.type
_entity.pdbx_description
1 polymer ?
#
loop_
_entity_poly.entity_id
_entity_poly.type
_entity_poly.pdbx_seq_one_letter_code
_entity_poly.pdbx_strand_id
1 'polypeptide(L)' 'KSTDYWKKDILYAGTLCVFGKCTAIVKFTGINTEYGKIGKAISEAKDEPTPLQKKGEHIS' A
#
# COMPACT_ATOMS: atom_id res chain seq x y z
N LYS A 1 17.60 -1.81 -20.03
CA LYS A 1 16.71 -2.72 -19.25
C LYS A 1 15.70 -1.85 -18.51
N SER A 2 14.40 -2.08 -18.68
CA SER A 2 13.37 -1.34 -17.93
C SER A 2 13.56 -1.56 -16.43
N THR A 3 13.69 -0.50 -15.65
CA THR A 3 13.82 -0.52 -14.19
C THR A 3 12.44 -0.52 -13.54
N ASP A 4 11.62 -1.53 -13.86
CA ASP A 4 10.29 -1.65 -13.26
C ASP A 4 10.39 -2.12 -11.81
N TYR A 5 9.66 -1.43 -10.94
CA TYR A 5 9.54 -1.76 -9.51
C TYR A 5 8.87 -3.14 -9.35
N TRP A 6 7.76 -3.36 -10.05
CA TRP A 6 6.98 -4.60 -10.02
C TRP A 6 7.68 -5.75 -10.73
N LYS A 7 7.73 -6.90 -10.07
CA LYS A 7 8.40 -8.10 -10.58
C LYS A 7 7.37 -9.06 -11.15
N LYS A 8 7.70 -9.65 -12.31
CA LYS A 8 6.80 -10.53 -13.05
C LYS A 8 6.72 -11.95 -12.46
N ASP A 9 7.67 -12.31 -11.59
CA ASP A 9 7.83 -13.60 -10.93
C ASP A 9 7.41 -13.57 -9.45
N ILE A 10 6.65 -12.55 -9.04
CA ILE A 10 6.14 -12.38 -7.67
C ILE A 10 4.61 -12.35 -7.67
N LEU A 11 4.03 -13.06 -6.70
CA LEU A 11 2.61 -12.97 -6.37
C LEU A 11 2.42 -11.94 -5.25
N TYR A 12 1.57 -10.94 -5.49
CA TYR A 12 1.34 -9.85 -4.55
C TYR A 12 0.06 -10.09 -3.73
N ALA A 13 0.16 -9.90 -2.41
CA ALA A 13 -0.98 -10.04 -1.51
C ALA A 13 -2.12 -9.08 -1.90
N GLY A 14 -3.37 -9.51 -1.73
CA GLY A 14 -4.55 -8.73 -2.10
C GLY A 14 -4.93 -8.78 -3.58
N THR A 15 -4.19 -9.53 -4.41
CA THR A 15 -4.54 -9.75 -5.83
C THR A 15 -5.29 -11.07 -6.02
N LEU A 16 -6.08 -11.15 -7.09
CA LEU A 16 -6.86 -12.34 -7.47
C LEU A 16 -6.20 -13.08 -8.65
N CYS A 17 -6.09 -14.40 -8.57
CA CYS A 17 -5.71 -15.24 -9.70
C CYS A 17 -6.90 -15.34 -10.69
N VAL A 18 -6.73 -14.82 -11.90
CA VAL A 18 -7.78 -14.88 -12.94
C VAL A 18 -7.78 -16.23 -13.67
N PHE A 19 -6.61 -16.85 -13.86
CA PHE A 19 -6.48 -18.11 -14.60
C PHE A 19 -5.22 -18.90 -14.20
N GLY A 20 -5.33 -20.23 -14.23
CA GLY A 20 -4.23 -21.16 -13.98
C GLY A 20 -4.06 -21.56 -12.51
N LYS A 21 -3.05 -22.38 -12.24
CA LYS A 21 -2.68 -22.82 -10.89
C LYS A 21 -1.16 -22.87 -10.78
N CYS A 22 -0.61 -22.50 -9.63
CA CYS A 22 0.81 -22.60 -9.34
C CYS A 22 1.06 -22.99 -7.88
N THR A 23 2.27 -23.44 -7.61
CA THR A 23 2.81 -23.61 -6.27
C THR A 23 3.98 -22.66 -6.12
N ALA A 24 4.01 -21.89 -5.02
CA ALA A 24 5.02 -20.88 -4.77
C ALA A 24 5.44 -20.89 -3.30
N ILE A 25 6.61 -20.34 -3.02
CA ILE A 25 7.13 -20.16 -1.67
C ILE A 25 6.66 -18.81 -1.14
N VAL A 26 6.10 -18.79 0.07
CA VAL A 26 5.71 -17.55 0.73
C VAL A 26 6.96 -16.76 1.11
N LYS A 27 7.15 -15.59 0.48
CA LYS A 27 8.31 -14.72 0.73
C LYS A 27 8.09 -13.75 1.88
N PHE A 28 6.89 -13.20 2.00
CA PHE A 28 6.51 -12.22 3.02
C PHE A 28 5.07 -12.43 3.47
N THR A 29 4.78 -12.05 4.71
CA THR A 29 3.44 -12.11 5.33
C THR A 29 3.10 -10.81 6.05
N GLY A 30 1.81 -10.55 6.26
CA GLY A 30 1.32 -9.40 7.00
C GLY A 30 1.82 -8.06 6.46
N ILE A 31 2.25 -7.18 7.38
CA ILE A 31 2.71 -5.81 7.10
C ILE A 31 3.94 -5.74 6.20
N ASN A 32 4.69 -6.85 6.08
CA ASN A 32 5.90 -6.92 5.26
C ASN A 32 5.61 -7.12 3.77
N THR A 33 4.37 -7.45 3.39
CA THR A 33 3.94 -7.52 1.99
C THR A 33 3.78 -6.12 1.40
N GLU A 34 3.84 -5.96 0.07
CA GLU A 34 3.61 -4.65 -0.57
C GLU A 34 2.22 -4.08 -0.23
N TYR A 35 1.20 -4.94 -0.19
CA TYR A 35 -0.14 -4.58 0.26
C TYR A 35 -0.16 -4.13 1.73
N GLY A 36 0.55 -4.86 2.60
CA GLY A 36 0.68 -4.52 4.01
C GLY A 36 1.39 -3.18 4.24
N LYS A 37 2.42 -2.86 3.45
CA LYS A 37 3.11 -1.56 3.49
C LYS A 37 2.18 -0.40 3.12
N ILE A 38 1.32 -0.59 2.12
CA ILE A 38 0.29 0.40 1.76
C ILE A 38 -0.69 0.59 2.92
N GLY A 39 -1.21 -0.51 3.49
CA GLY A 39 -2.12 -0.43 4.64
C GLY A 39 -1.50 0.27 5.85
N LYS A 40 -0.22 0.00 6.12
CA LYS A 40 0.55 0.71 7.15
C LYS A 40 0.65 2.20 6.86
N ALA A 41 1.04 2.56 5.65
CA ALA A 41 1.19 3.97 5.25
C ALA A 41 -0.13 4.74 5.38
N ILE A 42 -1.26 4.12 5.04
CA ILE A 42 -2.59 4.71 5.24
C ILE A 42 -2.88 4.90 6.74
N SER A 43 -2.60 3.90 7.56
CA SER A 43 -2.84 3.97 9.01
C SER A 43 -1.95 5.01 9.73
N GLU A 44 -0.75 5.28 9.20
CA GLU A 44 0.21 6.23 9.77
C GLU A 44 0.10 7.64 9.18
N ALA A 45 -0.69 7.81 8.12
CA ALA A 45 -0.93 9.12 7.52
C ALA A 45 -1.61 10.04 8.54
N LYS A 46 -1.03 11.22 8.76
CA LYS A 46 -1.62 12.24 9.63
C LYS A 46 -2.73 12.96 8.88
N ASP A 47 -3.85 13.19 9.57
CA ASP A 47 -4.89 14.05 9.05
C ASP A 47 -4.38 15.50 9.01
N GLU A 48 -4.32 16.06 7.81
CA GLU A 48 -4.01 17.47 7.63
C GLU A 48 -5.30 18.29 7.70
N PRO A 49 -5.32 19.39 8.49
CA PRO A 49 -6.50 20.21 8.58
C PRO A 49 -6.79 20.86 7.22
N THR A 50 -8.06 20.90 6.88
CA THR A 50 -8.55 21.55 5.65
C THR A 50 -8.22 23.06 5.69
N PRO A 51 -8.11 23.72 4.53
CA PRO A 51 -7.84 25.17 4.48
C PRO A 51 -8.84 26.01 5.29
N LEU A 52 -10.10 25.58 5.37
CA LEU A 52 -11.13 26.24 6.17
C LEU A 52 -10.89 26.09 7.68
N GLN A 53 -10.49 24.90 8.15
CA GLN A 53 -10.16 24.66 9.56
C GLN A 53 -8.95 25.49 10.01
N LYS A 54 -7.89 25.55 9.19
CA LYS A 54 -6.71 26.39 9.45
C LYS A 54 -7.08 27.87 9.61
N LYS A 55 -8.02 28.36 8.80
CA LYS A 55 -8.50 29.74 8.88
C LYS A 55 -9.35 29.99 10.13
N GLY A 56 -10.19 29.03 10.53
CA GLY A 56 -10.98 29.08 11.75
C GLY A 56 -10.14 29.15 13.02
N GLU A 57 -9.04 28.40 13.09
CA GLU A 57 -8.09 28.45 14.21
C GLU A 57 -7.35 29.79 14.32
N HIS A 58 -7.04 30.44 13.19
CA HIS A 58 -6.33 31.73 13.19
C HIS A 58 -7.20 32.92 13.64
N ILE A 59 -8.52 32.80 13.57
CA ILE A 59 -9.47 33.86 13.94
C ILE A 59 -10.02 33.69 15.37
N SER A 60 -9.63 32.62 16.06
CA SER A 60 -9.88 32.41 17.49
C SER A 60 -8.69 32.90 18.31
#